data_AF-A0A838CNJ6-F1
#
_entry.id   AF-A0A838CNJ6-F1
#
_cell.length_a   1.000
_cell.length_b   1.000
_cell.length_c   1.000
_cell.angle_alpha   90.00
_cell.angle_beta   90.00
_cell.angle_gamma   90.00
#
_symmetry.space_group_name_H-M   'P 1'
#
loop_
_entity.id
_entity.type
_entity.pdbx_description
1 polymer ?
#
loop_
_entity_poly.entity_id
_entity_poly.type
_entity_poly.pdbx_seq_one_letter_code
_entity_poly.pdbx_strand_id
1 'polypeptide(L)'
;MISKTVKTLSAATALAALAGGFIGAGTANAQMSSSGPADIEGWTHMGWSAFSGSVINKDGNYVLLRDLPAGAKPLTGADAKAALAGPLNAKGDGTISLSFGQDGKLSFYDGCNAGSAPYTLDDGGTVKAGNLAVTQRLCDPTTMNKSDEVKAMLQAKPAVYRIDKTTVALVAKGKALELVK
;
A
#
# COMPACT_ATOMS: atom_id res chain seq x y z
N MET A 1 8.33 27.14 59.13
CA MET A 1 7.27 27.79 58.34
C MET A 1 7.27 27.21 56.93
N ILE A 2 6.11 26.67 56.53
CA ILE A 2 5.56 26.51 55.15
C ILE A 2 6.37 25.60 54.20
N SER A 3 6.07 24.29 54.13
CA SER A 3 4.97 23.60 53.42
C SER A 3 5.27 23.31 51.94
N LYS A 4 5.26 22.00 51.62
CA LYS A 4 5.38 21.41 50.28
C LYS A 4 4.05 21.56 49.53
N THR A 5 4.06 21.83 48.23
CA THR A 5 2.92 21.46 47.38
C THR A 5 3.36 21.24 45.92
N VAL A 6 3.36 19.97 45.53
CA VAL A 6 3.37 19.51 44.13
C VAL A 6 1.94 19.64 43.61
N LYS A 7 1.75 20.23 42.43
CA LYS A 7 0.42 20.37 41.82
C LYS A 7 0.41 19.66 40.45
N THR A 8 -0.12 18.45 40.47
CA THR A 8 -0.64 17.68 39.34
C THR A 8 -1.87 18.41 38.78
N LEU A 9 -2.00 18.55 37.46
CA LEU A 9 -3.24 18.99 36.83
C LEU A 9 -3.60 18.05 35.69
N SER A 10 -4.85 17.58 35.77
CA SER A 10 -5.54 16.62 34.93
C SER A 10 -5.76 17.06 33.49
N ALA A 11 -5.90 16.03 32.65
CA ALA A 11 -6.62 16.03 31.39
C ALA A 11 -8.06 16.53 31.52
N ALA A 12 -8.53 17.26 30.51
CA ALA A 12 -9.83 17.10 29.84
C ALA A 12 -10.02 18.26 28.87
N THR A 13 -10.13 17.99 27.57
CA THR A 13 -10.81 18.91 26.65
C THR A 13 -11.71 18.08 25.76
N ALA A 14 -13.00 18.16 26.09
CA ALA A 14 -14.12 17.70 25.29
C ALA A 14 -14.53 18.79 24.31
N LEU A 15 -14.83 18.43 23.06
CA LEU A 15 -15.61 19.21 22.08
C LEU A 15 -15.85 18.25 20.89
N ALA A 16 -17.04 18.06 20.31
CA ALA A 16 -18.39 18.55 20.56
C ALA A 16 -19.37 17.54 19.94
N ALA A 17 -20.51 17.33 20.59
CA ALA A 17 -21.64 16.62 20.01
C ALA A 17 -22.48 17.59 19.16
N LEU A 18 -22.74 17.24 17.89
CA LEU A 18 -23.79 17.85 17.10
C LEU A 18 -24.91 16.83 16.92
N ALA A 19 -26.08 17.15 17.48
CA ALA A 19 -27.31 16.40 17.36
C ALA A 19 -28.43 17.28 16.77
N GLY A 20 -29.26 16.68 15.91
CA GLY A 20 -30.48 17.22 15.29
C GLY A 20 -30.31 17.39 13.78
N GLY A 21 -30.93 16.60 12.88
CA GLY A 21 -32.37 16.28 12.68
C GLY A 21 -32.83 17.11 11.45
N PHE A 22 -33.44 16.60 10.36
CA PHE A 22 -34.72 15.92 10.23
C PHE A 22 -34.89 15.24 8.84
N ILE A 23 -35.50 14.04 8.87
CA ILE A 23 -36.49 13.39 7.98
C ILE A 23 -36.55 13.77 6.49
N GLY A 24 -36.19 12.80 5.62
CA GLY A 24 -36.61 12.70 4.23
C GLY A 24 -36.70 11.23 3.81
N ALA A 25 -37.89 10.78 3.40
CA ALA A 25 -38.19 9.40 3.06
C ALA A 25 -37.47 8.94 1.78
N GLY A 26 -36.76 7.82 1.88
CA GLY A 26 -36.13 7.11 0.77
C GLY A 26 -35.36 5.92 1.33
N THR A 27 -35.98 4.74 1.36
CA THR A 27 -35.35 3.52 1.85
C THR A 27 -34.35 3.00 0.80
N ALA A 28 -33.13 3.53 0.84
CA ALA A 28 -31.95 2.82 0.40
C ALA A 28 -31.08 2.63 1.64
N ASN A 29 -31.04 1.41 2.17
CA ASN A 29 -30.14 1.04 3.26
C ASN A 29 -28.70 1.03 2.74
N ALA A 30 -28.11 2.21 2.59
CA ALA A 30 -26.67 2.36 2.69
C ALA A 30 -26.36 2.52 4.19
N GLN A 31 -26.26 1.40 4.91
CA GLN A 31 -25.58 1.40 6.21
C GLN A 31 -24.11 1.74 5.94
N MET A 32 -23.78 3.04 5.97
CA MET A 32 -22.41 3.45 6.25
C MET A 32 -22.14 3.03 7.69
N SER A 33 -21.48 1.88 7.84
CA SER A 33 -21.00 1.39 9.12
C SER A 33 -20.08 2.45 9.71
N SER A 34 -20.54 3.16 10.74
CA SER A 34 -19.77 4.21 11.44
C SER A 34 -18.77 3.63 12.44
N SER A 35 -18.38 2.37 12.28
CA SER A 35 -17.33 1.73 13.06
C SER A 35 -16.03 1.79 12.26
N GLY A 36 -15.32 2.92 12.42
CA GLY A 36 -13.90 2.93 12.11
C GLY A 36 -13.20 1.81 12.91
N PRO A 37 -12.17 1.17 12.35
CA PRO A 37 -11.44 0.11 13.01
C PRO A 37 -10.83 0.60 14.32
N ALA A 38 -10.80 -0.31 15.30
CA ALA A 38 -10.39 -0.02 16.67
C ALA A 38 -8.87 0.20 16.82
N ASP A 39 -8.10 0.00 15.75
CA ASP A 39 -6.65 0.09 15.75
C ASP A 39 -6.08 0.77 14.49
N ILE A 40 -4.82 1.18 14.60
CA ILE A 40 -4.06 1.89 13.55
C ILE A 40 -3.89 0.99 12.30
N GLU A 41 -3.83 -0.32 12.51
CA GLU A 41 -3.75 -1.29 11.41
C GLU A 41 -5.00 -1.23 10.56
N GLY A 42 -6.19 -1.31 11.14
CA GLY A 42 -7.43 -1.20 10.38
C GLY A 42 -7.57 0.13 9.65
N TRP A 43 -7.07 1.25 10.21
CA TRP A 43 -7.03 2.53 9.48
C TRP A 43 -6.10 2.48 8.27
N THR A 44 -4.96 1.79 8.40
CA THR A 44 -4.01 1.54 7.30
C THR A 44 -4.65 0.62 6.24
N HIS A 45 -5.39 -0.41 6.66
CA HIS A 45 -6.15 -1.29 5.79
C HIS A 45 -7.22 -0.51 5.02
N MET A 46 -8.03 0.32 5.67
CA MET A 46 -9.01 1.17 4.97
C MET A 46 -8.34 2.15 4.00
N GLY A 47 -7.21 2.75 4.38
CA GLY A 47 -6.43 3.64 3.52
C GLY A 47 -5.74 2.96 2.33
N TRP A 48 -5.59 1.64 2.38
CA TRP A 48 -5.16 0.83 1.24
C TRP A 48 -6.35 0.38 0.39
N SER A 49 -7.41 -0.17 0.98
CA SER A 49 -8.62 -0.63 0.27
C SER A 49 -9.26 0.49 -0.56
N ALA A 50 -9.34 1.70 0.00
CA ALA A 50 -9.87 2.87 -0.70
C ALA A 50 -8.99 3.29 -1.89
N PHE A 51 -7.70 2.95 -1.86
CA PHE A 51 -6.74 3.30 -2.90
C PHE A 51 -6.64 2.22 -3.99
N SER A 52 -6.69 0.94 -3.61
CA SER A 52 -6.53 -0.17 -4.54
C SER A 52 -7.83 -0.59 -5.22
N GLY A 53 -8.99 -0.17 -4.71
CA GLY A 53 -10.29 -0.69 -5.16
C GLY A 53 -10.46 -2.18 -4.90
N SER A 54 -9.49 -2.81 -4.23
CA SER A 54 -9.48 -4.25 -3.97
C SER A 54 -10.54 -4.57 -2.94
N VAL A 55 -11.36 -5.58 -3.25
CA VAL A 55 -11.92 -6.41 -2.19
C VAL A 55 -10.75 -7.15 -1.56
N ILE A 56 -10.09 -6.50 -0.59
CA ILE A 56 -9.28 -7.21 0.39
C ILE A 56 -10.09 -8.43 0.80
N ASN A 57 -9.46 -9.62 0.87
CA ASN A 57 -10.17 -10.83 1.28
C ASN A 57 -11.03 -10.53 2.49
N LYS A 58 -12.15 -11.24 2.64
CA LYS A 58 -13.15 -11.01 3.69
C LYS A 58 -12.56 -10.87 5.11
N ASP A 59 -11.34 -11.37 5.31
CA ASP A 59 -10.57 -11.37 6.55
C ASP A 59 -9.59 -10.18 6.72
N GLY A 60 -9.55 -9.22 5.79
CA GLY A 60 -8.63 -8.08 5.85
C GLY A 60 -7.20 -8.37 5.37
N ASN A 61 -6.89 -9.60 4.97
CA ASN A 61 -5.53 -10.00 4.61
C ASN A 61 -5.18 -9.74 3.13
N TYR A 62 -4.00 -9.14 2.92
CA TYR A 62 -3.36 -9.03 1.61
C TYR A 62 -2.92 -10.41 1.10
N VAL A 63 -3.12 -10.66 -0.19
CA VAL A 63 -2.73 -11.93 -0.81
C VAL A 63 -1.23 -11.95 -1.11
N LEU A 64 -0.72 -10.82 -1.62
CA LEU A 64 0.64 -10.68 -2.12
C LEU A 64 1.52 -9.86 -1.18
N LEU A 65 0.97 -8.78 -0.62
CA LEU A 65 1.74 -7.86 0.20
C LEU A 65 2.02 -8.39 1.61
N ARG A 66 3.20 -8.05 2.13
CA ARG A 66 3.67 -8.38 3.48
C ARG A 66 3.89 -7.12 4.30
N ASP A 67 3.94 -7.26 5.61
CA ASP A 67 4.38 -6.15 6.47
C ASP A 67 5.86 -5.88 6.27
N LEU A 68 6.23 -4.60 6.26
CA LEU A 68 7.62 -4.19 6.25
C LEU A 68 8.31 -4.65 7.55
N PRO A 69 9.44 -5.37 7.49
CA PRO A 69 10.19 -5.73 8.69
C PRO A 69 10.62 -4.50 9.49
N ALA A 70 10.51 -4.59 10.82
CA ALA A 70 10.90 -3.50 11.71
C ALA A 70 12.39 -3.14 11.52
N GLY A 71 12.68 -1.85 11.41
CA GLY A 71 14.04 -1.34 11.24
C GLY A 71 14.60 -1.43 9.81
N ALA A 72 13.82 -1.92 8.83
CA ALA A 72 14.21 -1.86 7.42
C ALA A 72 14.37 -0.40 6.96
N LYS A 73 15.40 -0.15 6.14
CA LYS A 73 15.69 1.18 5.59
C LYS A 73 15.60 1.16 4.06
N PRO A 74 15.11 2.25 3.44
CA PRO A 74 15.07 2.34 1.99
C PRO A 74 16.49 2.39 1.42
N LEU A 75 16.64 1.80 0.24
CA LEU A 75 17.82 2.01 -0.62
C LEU A 75 17.71 3.37 -1.29
N THR A 76 18.83 3.95 -1.65
CA THR A 76 18.91 5.27 -2.30
C THR A 76 19.78 5.20 -3.55
N GLY A 77 19.62 6.19 -4.44
CA GLY A 77 20.45 6.40 -5.63
C GLY A 77 20.81 5.13 -6.39
N ALA A 78 22.12 4.87 -6.51
CA ALA A 78 22.66 3.75 -7.28
C ALA A 78 22.25 2.37 -6.71
N ASP A 79 22.12 2.23 -5.39
CA ASP A 79 21.75 0.97 -4.76
C ASP A 79 20.31 0.59 -5.08
N ALA A 80 19.39 1.57 -5.05
CA ALA A 80 18.01 1.38 -5.46
C ALA A 80 17.93 1.00 -6.96
N LYS A 81 18.72 1.67 -7.81
CA LYS A 81 18.78 1.36 -9.25
C LYS A 81 19.31 -0.06 -9.50
N ALA A 82 20.37 -0.46 -8.81
CA ALA A 82 20.96 -1.80 -8.92
C ALA A 82 20.00 -2.89 -8.41
N ALA A 83 19.25 -2.60 -7.35
CA ALA A 83 18.20 -3.46 -6.82
C ALA A 83 17.09 -3.77 -7.83
N LEU A 84 16.69 -2.78 -8.63
CA LEU A 84 15.62 -2.91 -9.63
C LEU A 84 16.10 -3.38 -11.01
N ALA A 85 17.40 -3.59 -11.21
CA ALA A 85 17.94 -3.94 -12.52
C ALA A 85 17.41 -5.30 -13.00
N GLY A 86 16.98 -5.42 -14.25
CA GLY A 86 16.54 -6.68 -14.85
C GLY A 86 15.13 -7.13 -14.42
N PRO A 87 14.69 -8.32 -14.86
CA PRO A 87 13.39 -8.87 -14.47
C PRO A 87 13.34 -9.20 -12.99
N LEU A 88 12.19 -8.96 -12.38
CA LEU A 88 11.88 -9.27 -11.00
C LEU A 88 10.53 -9.98 -10.95
N ASN A 89 10.44 -11.08 -10.21
CA ASN A 89 9.22 -11.82 -9.99
C ASN A 89 8.72 -11.62 -8.56
N ALA A 90 7.41 -11.63 -8.35
CA ALA A 90 6.88 -11.54 -6.99
C ALA A 90 7.23 -12.80 -6.19
N LYS A 91 7.76 -12.60 -5.00
CA LYS A 91 8.13 -13.71 -4.12
C LYS A 91 6.86 -14.43 -3.65
N GLY A 92 6.81 -15.74 -3.91
CA GLY A 92 5.62 -16.56 -3.65
C GLY A 92 4.60 -16.59 -4.78
N ASP A 93 4.79 -15.80 -5.84
CA ASP A 93 3.99 -15.89 -7.07
C ASP A 93 4.83 -15.51 -8.30
N GLY A 94 5.51 -16.50 -8.86
CA GLY A 94 6.38 -16.33 -10.03
C GLY A 94 5.64 -16.01 -11.34
N THR A 95 4.30 -15.97 -11.32
CA THR A 95 3.54 -15.50 -12.48
C THR A 95 3.57 -13.98 -12.58
N ILE A 96 3.70 -13.28 -11.45
CA ILE A 96 3.74 -11.81 -11.37
C ILE A 96 5.17 -11.34 -11.61
N SER A 97 5.36 -10.43 -12.57
CA SER A 97 6.68 -9.93 -12.95
C SER A 97 6.69 -8.42 -13.18
N LEU A 98 7.79 -7.78 -12.82
CA LEU A 98 8.07 -6.35 -13.01
C LEU A 98 9.45 -6.20 -13.66
N SER A 99 9.58 -5.25 -14.58
CA SER A 99 10.84 -4.89 -15.20
C SER A 99 10.98 -3.38 -15.32
N PHE A 100 12.03 -2.85 -14.73
CA PHE A 100 12.38 -1.43 -14.74
C PHE A 100 13.46 -1.20 -15.80
N GLY A 101 13.02 -0.84 -17.01
CA GLY A 101 13.89 -0.60 -18.16
C GLY A 101 14.80 0.60 -17.96
N GLN A 102 16.00 0.56 -18.57
CA GLN A 102 16.95 1.68 -18.54
C GLN A 102 16.48 2.88 -19.36
N ASP A 103 15.50 2.66 -20.25
CA ASP A 103 14.79 3.66 -21.04
C ASP A 103 13.71 4.43 -20.25
N GLY A 104 13.57 4.16 -18.95
CA GLY A 104 12.53 4.76 -18.11
C GLY A 104 11.15 4.14 -18.33
N LYS A 105 11.08 2.92 -18.90
CA LYS A 105 9.82 2.17 -19.04
C LYS A 105 9.71 1.08 -17.98
N LEU A 106 8.60 1.09 -17.25
CA LEU A 106 8.15 -0.02 -16.42
C LEU A 106 7.26 -0.92 -17.29
N SER A 107 7.59 -2.21 -17.37
CA SER A 107 6.72 -3.24 -17.93
C SER A 107 6.42 -4.27 -16.86
N PHE A 108 5.20 -4.77 -16.80
CA PHE A 108 4.80 -5.73 -15.78
C PHE A 108 3.73 -6.70 -16.28
N TYR A 109 3.65 -7.86 -15.64
CA TYR A 109 2.49 -8.73 -15.66
C TYR A 109 2.04 -8.94 -14.23
N ASP A 110 0.79 -8.59 -13.93
CA ASP A 110 0.26 -8.54 -12.56
C ASP A 110 -0.45 -9.83 -12.12
N GLY A 111 -0.24 -10.93 -12.87
CA GLY A 111 -0.91 -12.21 -12.66
C GLY A 111 -2.12 -12.39 -13.58
N CYS A 112 -2.84 -11.31 -13.90
CA CYS A 112 -3.99 -11.34 -14.79
C CYS A 112 -3.74 -10.61 -16.12
N ASN A 113 -3.16 -9.42 -16.01
CA ASN A 113 -3.04 -8.43 -17.05
C ASN A 113 -1.57 -8.06 -17.29
N ALA A 114 -1.25 -7.80 -18.55
CA ALA A 114 0.00 -7.16 -18.91
C ALA A 114 -0.18 -5.64 -18.83
N GLY A 115 0.86 -4.94 -18.41
CA GLY A 115 0.84 -3.50 -18.31
C GLY A 115 2.18 -2.83 -18.52
N SER A 116 2.14 -1.52 -18.70
CA SER A 116 3.32 -0.68 -18.77
C SER A 116 3.05 0.74 -18.32
N ALA A 117 4.11 1.46 -17.97
CA ALA A 117 4.07 2.88 -17.64
C ALA A 117 5.46 3.51 -17.88
N PRO A 118 5.56 4.81 -18.15
CA PRO A 118 6.81 5.52 -17.89
C PRO A 118 7.09 5.50 -16.38
N TYR A 119 8.36 5.46 -15.98
CA TYR A 119 8.75 5.60 -14.58
C TYR A 119 10.02 6.44 -14.42
N THR A 120 10.17 7.02 -13.24
CA THR A 120 11.44 7.58 -12.77
C THR A 120 11.78 7.00 -11.40
N LEU A 121 13.08 6.91 -11.09
CA LEU A 121 13.58 6.61 -9.75
C LEU A 121 14.30 7.85 -9.23
N ASP A 122 13.86 8.40 -8.11
CA ASP A 122 14.57 9.53 -7.50
C ASP A 122 15.74 9.09 -6.61
N ASP A 123 16.56 10.05 -6.19
CA ASP A 123 17.75 9.80 -5.38
C ASP A 123 17.41 9.20 -4.00
N GLY A 124 16.18 9.41 -3.51
CA GLY A 124 15.66 8.79 -2.29
C GLY A 124 15.23 7.33 -2.48
N GLY A 125 15.38 6.78 -3.69
CA GLY A 125 14.97 5.41 -4.02
C GLY A 125 13.47 5.24 -4.16
N THR A 126 12.72 6.32 -4.44
CA THR A 126 11.28 6.25 -4.67
C THR A 126 10.98 6.07 -6.15
N VAL A 127 10.25 5.00 -6.47
CA VAL A 127 9.72 4.74 -7.81
C VAL A 127 8.50 5.62 -8.04
N LYS A 128 8.49 6.38 -9.13
CA LYS A 128 7.33 7.17 -9.58
C LYS A 128 6.89 6.64 -10.93
N ALA A 129 5.92 5.73 -10.92
CA ALA A 129 5.24 5.32 -12.13
C ALA A 129 4.28 6.43 -12.60
N GLY A 130 4.24 6.67 -13.90
CA GLY A 130 3.19 7.47 -14.53
C GLY A 130 1.90 6.68 -14.68
N ASN A 131 1.05 7.09 -15.61
CA ASN A 131 -0.21 6.40 -15.87
C ASN A 131 0.04 4.96 -16.31
N LEU A 132 -0.60 4.01 -15.63
CA LEU A 132 -0.54 2.61 -15.99
C LEU A 132 -1.46 2.34 -17.19
N ALA A 133 -0.89 1.82 -18.28
CA ALA A 133 -1.65 1.20 -19.36
C ALA A 133 -1.70 -0.30 -19.11
N VAL A 134 -2.90 -0.88 -19.01
CA VAL A 134 -3.11 -2.30 -18.70
C VAL A 134 -4.12 -2.93 -19.66
N THR A 135 -3.94 -4.21 -19.96
CA THR A 135 -4.99 -5.02 -20.58
C THR A 135 -6.18 -5.18 -19.63
N GLN A 136 -7.35 -5.56 -20.15
CA GLN A 136 -8.58 -5.76 -19.38
C GLN A 136 -9.10 -7.20 -19.50
N ARG A 137 -8.23 -8.17 -19.20
CA ARG A 137 -8.60 -9.56 -19.06
C ARG A 137 -9.36 -9.74 -17.74
N LEU A 138 -10.42 -10.54 -17.78
CA LEU A 138 -11.10 -11.02 -16.60
C LEU A 138 -10.46 -12.34 -16.13
N CYS A 139 -10.04 -12.39 -14.87
CA CYS A 139 -9.49 -13.58 -14.23
C CYS A 139 -10.36 -14.00 -13.03
N ASP A 140 -9.98 -15.09 -12.36
CA ASP A 140 -10.63 -15.47 -11.11
C ASP A 140 -10.44 -14.38 -10.02
N PRO A 141 -11.31 -14.32 -9.01
CA PRO A 141 -11.27 -13.28 -7.99
C PRO A 141 -9.92 -13.16 -7.25
N THR A 142 -9.24 -14.27 -6.98
CA THR A 142 -7.96 -14.24 -6.23
C THR A 142 -6.88 -13.59 -7.07
N THR A 143 -6.81 -13.95 -8.36
CA THR A 143 -5.86 -13.35 -9.31
C THR A 143 -6.15 -11.86 -9.55
N MET A 144 -7.43 -11.50 -9.65
CA MET A 144 -7.84 -10.08 -9.74
C MET A 144 -7.40 -9.27 -8.52
N ASN A 145 -7.56 -9.81 -7.31
CA ASN A 145 -7.11 -9.15 -6.08
C ASN A 145 -5.60 -8.91 -6.06
N LYS A 146 -4.79 -9.91 -6.46
CA LYS A 146 -3.33 -9.75 -6.59
C LYS A 146 -2.98 -8.69 -7.63
N SER A 147 -3.67 -8.70 -8.78
CA SER A 147 -3.50 -7.69 -9.84
C SER A 147 -3.76 -6.29 -9.29
N ASP A 148 -4.79 -6.08 -8.47
CA ASP A 148 -5.08 -4.80 -7.85
C ASP A 148 -4.03 -4.39 -6.81
N GLU A 149 -3.51 -5.32 -6.01
CA GLU A 149 -2.41 -5.06 -5.07
C GLU A 149 -1.13 -4.59 -5.78
N VAL A 150 -0.76 -5.21 -6.91
CA VAL A 150 0.39 -4.79 -7.73
C VAL A 150 0.19 -3.38 -8.28
N LYS A 151 -0.96 -3.11 -8.92
CA LYS A 151 -1.27 -1.79 -9.49
C LYS A 151 -1.27 -0.70 -8.42
N ALA A 152 -1.86 -0.99 -7.26
CA ALA A 152 -1.87 -0.08 -6.12
C ALA A 152 -0.45 0.19 -5.59
N MET A 153 0.39 -0.85 -5.45
CA MET A 153 1.78 -0.66 -5.04
C MET A 153 2.52 0.28 -6.00
N LEU A 154 2.38 0.08 -7.31
CA LEU A 154 3.03 0.92 -8.32
C LEU A 154 2.55 2.38 -8.29
N GLN A 155 1.26 2.61 -8.06
CA GLN A 155 0.67 3.95 -7.98
C GLN A 155 0.97 4.66 -6.65
N ALA A 156 1.27 3.91 -5.58
CA ALA A 156 1.54 4.45 -4.25
C ALA A 156 2.91 5.11 -4.11
N LYS A 157 3.70 5.20 -5.20
CA LYS A 157 5.06 5.74 -5.24
C LYS A 157 5.98 5.03 -4.24
N PRO A 158 6.23 3.73 -4.44
CA PRO A 158 6.90 2.92 -3.44
C PRO A 158 8.39 3.26 -3.37
N ALA A 159 8.95 3.19 -2.16
CA ALA A 159 10.38 3.21 -1.95
C ALA A 159 10.97 1.80 -2.13
N VAL A 160 12.20 1.71 -2.62
CA VAL A 160 12.90 0.44 -2.84
C VAL A 160 13.63 0.03 -1.57
N TYR A 161 13.49 -1.23 -1.17
CA TYR A 161 14.15 -1.81 0.00
C TYR A 161 14.91 -3.07 -0.37
N ARG A 162 15.95 -3.37 0.42
CA ARG A 162 16.59 -4.69 0.47
C ARG A 162 16.11 -5.39 1.74
N ILE A 163 15.40 -6.50 1.60
CA ILE A 163 14.91 -7.27 2.76
C ILE A 163 15.99 -8.24 3.22
N ASP A 164 16.62 -8.94 2.28
CA ASP A 164 17.72 -9.86 2.52
C ASP A 164 18.65 -9.92 1.28
N LYS A 165 19.56 -10.89 1.22
CA LYS A 165 20.53 -11.00 0.11
C LYS A 165 19.89 -11.22 -1.27
N THR A 166 18.74 -11.86 -1.34
CA THR A 166 18.07 -12.25 -2.59
C THR A 166 16.73 -11.55 -2.82
N THR A 167 16.18 -10.94 -1.77
CA THR A 167 14.86 -10.30 -1.80
C THR A 167 14.99 -8.77 -1.81
N VAL A 168 14.41 -8.15 -2.83
CA VAL A 168 14.14 -6.70 -2.91
C VAL A 168 12.67 -6.46 -2.66
N ALA A 169 12.28 -5.28 -2.22
CA ALA A 169 10.88 -4.95 -2.06
C ALA A 169 10.55 -3.55 -2.58
N LEU A 170 9.35 -3.41 -3.13
CA LEU A 170 8.69 -2.12 -3.28
C LEU A 170 7.82 -1.90 -2.05
N VAL A 171 7.99 -0.77 -1.38
CA VAL A 171 7.36 -0.52 -0.08
C VAL A 171 6.59 0.79 -0.10
N ALA A 172 5.32 0.71 0.27
CA ALA A 172 4.45 1.87 0.43
C ALA A 172 3.48 1.62 1.59
N LYS A 173 3.20 2.65 2.40
CA LYS A 173 2.22 2.60 3.51
C LYS A 173 2.45 1.41 4.47
N GLY A 174 3.73 1.09 4.75
CA GLY A 174 4.10 -0.01 5.66
C GLY A 174 3.93 -1.42 5.07
N LYS A 175 3.49 -1.55 3.81
CA LYS A 175 3.36 -2.82 3.10
C LYS A 175 4.46 -2.98 2.06
N ALA A 176 4.91 -4.21 1.87
CA ALA A 176 6.00 -4.60 0.99
C ALA A 176 5.52 -5.60 -0.07
N LEU A 177 5.74 -5.27 -1.34
CA LEU A 177 5.74 -6.24 -2.43
C LEU A 177 7.15 -6.79 -2.55
N GLU A 178 7.37 -8.00 -2.05
CA GLU A 178 8.66 -8.69 -2.13
C GLU A 178 8.88 -9.27 -3.53
N LEU A 179 10.07 -9.04 -4.06
CA LEU A 179 10.50 -9.37 -5.40
C LEU A 179 11.84 -10.11 -5.36
N VAL A 180 11.96 -11.12 -6.20
CA VAL A 180 13.17 -11.93 -6.40
C VAL A 180 13.54 -11.93 -7.88
N LYS A 181 14.78 -12.29 -8.19
CA LYS A 181 15.24 -12.49 -9.56
C LYS A 181 14.63 -13.74 -10.17
#